data_AF-A0AAV7IFN4-F1
#
_entry.id   AF-A0AAV7IFN4-F1
#
_cell.length_a   1.000
_cell.length_b   1.000
_cell.length_c   1.000
_cell.angle_alpha   90.00
_cell.angle_beta   90.00
_cell.angle_gamma   90.00
#
_symmetry.space_group_name_H-M   'P 1'
#
loop_
_entity.id
_entity.type
_entity.pdbx_description
1 polymer ?
#
loop_
_entity_poly.entity_id
_entity_poly.type
_entity_poly.pdbx_seq_one_letter_code
_entity_poly.pdbx_strand_id
1 'polypeptide(L)'
;MSGKIPHRDVGPTVQLIRRLIRGRKFVPHLRFADELVSRTQPPPSIPGGPFHKTSKVYYYTRDARRLVTPPEVLATAKMLTAGGSDVAKKEPLKPVTPNKVYDPPFEDPPKITYLGLNDNVVEIK
;
A
#
# COMPACT_ATOMS: atom_id res chain seq x y z
N MET A 1 -31.57 14.10 15.58
CA MET A 1 -31.35 14.59 14.21
C MET A 1 -30.97 16.06 14.32
N SER A 2 -29.68 16.39 14.21
CA SER A 2 -29.24 17.80 14.25
C SER A 2 -29.86 18.53 13.07
N GLY A 3 -30.57 19.63 13.31
CA GLY A 3 -31.19 20.43 12.24
C GLY A 3 -30.14 20.92 11.24
N LYS A 4 -30.59 21.37 10.06
CA LYS A 4 -29.71 21.96 9.03
C LYS A 4 -29.12 23.27 9.55
N ILE A 5 -28.01 23.18 10.28
CA ILE A 5 -27.27 24.34 10.78
C ILE A 5 -26.35 24.79 9.64
N PRO A 6 -26.42 26.05 9.17
CA PRO A 6 -25.51 26.52 8.15
C PRO A 6 -24.07 26.44 8.64
N HIS A 7 -23.16 25.99 7.76
CA HIS A 7 -21.73 25.95 8.07
C HIS A 7 -21.22 27.33 8.45
N ARG A 8 -20.37 27.38 9.47
CA ARG A 8 -19.70 28.62 9.85
C ARG A 8 -18.70 29.01 8.75
N ASP A 9 -18.99 30.10 8.06
CA ASP A 9 -18.07 30.74 7.11
C ASP A 9 -17.79 32.19 7.51
N VAL A 10 -16.86 32.82 6.82
CA VAL A 10 -16.48 34.23 7.01
C VAL A 10 -17.51 35.17 6.39
N GLY A 11 -17.43 36.47 6.70
CA GLY A 11 -18.29 37.49 6.08
C GLY A 11 -18.16 37.55 4.55
N PRO A 12 -19.20 38.03 3.83
CA PRO A 12 -19.30 37.96 2.37
C PRO A 12 -18.16 38.69 1.64
N THR A 13 -17.63 39.77 2.20
CA THR A 13 -16.48 40.51 1.65
C THR A 13 -15.21 39.65 1.61
N VAL A 14 -14.92 38.95 2.71
CA VAL A 14 -13.78 38.05 2.81
C VAL A 14 -13.98 36.79 1.96
N GLN A 15 -15.22 36.32 1.82
CA GLN A 15 -15.54 35.21 0.89
C GLN A 15 -15.26 35.61 -0.57
N LEU A 16 -15.61 36.82 -0.98
CA LEU A 16 -15.36 37.31 -2.34
C LEU A 16 -13.87 37.40 -2.64
N ILE A 17 -13.09 38.00 -1.74
CA ILE A 17 -11.62 38.09 -1.86
C ILE A 17 -11.01 36.69 -1.95
N ARG A 18 -11.47 35.75 -1.11
CA ARG A 18 -11.00 34.37 -1.11
C ARG A 18 -11.30 33.65 -2.43
N ARG A 19 -12.48 33.87 -3.01
CA ARG A 19 -12.87 33.27 -4.31
C ARG A 19 -12.05 33.88 -5.46
N LEU A 20 -11.83 35.19 -5.42
CA LEU A 20 -11.08 35.92 -6.44
C LEU A 20 -9.60 35.54 -6.47
N ILE A 21 -8.92 35.54 -5.33
CA ILE A 21 -7.47 35.21 -5.25
C ILE A 21 -7.22 33.73 -5.55
N ARG A 22 -8.14 32.84 -5.17
CA ARG A 22 -7.93 31.39 -5.27
C ARG A 22 -8.24 30.83 -6.67
N GLY A 23 -9.08 31.50 -7.45
CA GLY A 23 -9.49 31.04 -8.79
C GLY A 23 -10.29 29.74 -8.83
N ARG A 24 -10.69 29.20 -7.67
CA ARG A 24 -11.48 27.96 -7.53
C ARG A 24 -12.42 28.03 -6.34
N LYS A 25 -13.46 27.19 -6.37
CA LYS A 25 -14.42 27.05 -5.27
C LYS A 25 -13.67 26.71 -3.97
N PHE A 26 -13.95 27.48 -2.92
CA PHE A 26 -13.41 27.21 -1.60
C PHE A 26 -14.15 26.01 -0.99
N VAL A 27 -13.38 25.02 -0.54
CA VAL A 27 -13.87 23.86 0.22
C VAL A 27 -13.40 24.04 1.67
N PRO A 28 -14.31 24.08 2.65
CA PRO A 28 -13.91 24.19 4.05
C PRO A 28 -13.15 22.93 4.49
N HIS A 29 -12.10 23.11 5.29
CA HIS A 29 -11.34 22.00 5.91
C HIS A 29 -11.81 21.68 7.32
N LEU A 30 -12.68 22.53 7.88
CA LEU A 30 -13.30 22.30 9.18
C LEU A 30 -14.35 21.21 9.05
N ARG A 31 -14.42 20.33 10.04
CA ARG A 31 -15.39 19.24 10.07
C ARG A 31 -16.66 19.72 10.75
N PHE A 32 -17.74 19.82 10.00
CA PHE A 32 -19.05 20.18 10.54
C PHE A 32 -19.84 18.94 10.96
N ALA A 33 -20.76 19.11 11.91
CA ALA A 33 -21.47 17.98 12.52
C ALA A 33 -22.41 17.24 11.56
N ASP A 34 -22.79 17.87 10.46
CA ASP A 34 -23.63 17.33 9.38
C ASP A 34 -22.83 16.55 8.32
N GLU A 35 -21.57 16.89 8.12
CA GLU A 35 -20.63 16.16 7.25
C GLU A 35 -19.94 14.99 7.97
N LEU A 36 -20.11 14.91 9.30
CA LEU A 36 -19.59 13.85 10.13
C LEU A 36 -20.65 12.78 10.39
N VAL A 37 -20.19 11.53 10.48
CA VAL A 37 -21.03 10.43 10.98
C VAL A 37 -21.36 10.70 12.46
N SER A 38 -22.51 10.21 12.92
CA SER A 38 -22.94 10.29 14.31
C SER A 38 -21.85 9.80 15.28
N ARG A 39 -21.75 10.42 16.46
CA ARG A 39 -20.83 9.95 17.50
C ARG A 39 -21.23 8.58 18.05
N THR A 40 -22.53 8.33 18.12
CA THR A 40 -23.10 7.05 18.51
C THR A 40 -23.25 6.19 17.27
N GLN A 41 -22.56 5.06 17.25
CA GLN A 41 -22.67 4.04 16.21
C GLN A 41 -23.52 2.87 16.72
N PRO A 42 -24.35 2.24 15.88
CA PRO A 42 -25.01 1.00 16.25
C PRO A 42 -23.98 -0.11 16.53
N PRO A 43 -24.32 -1.13 17.33
CA PRO A 43 -23.42 -2.24 17.58
C PRO A 43 -23.07 -2.94 16.24
N PRO A 44 -21.78 -3.12 15.91
CA PRO A 44 -21.38 -3.75 14.66
C PRO A 44 -21.51 -5.28 14.74
N SER A 45 -21.93 -5.91 13.64
CA SER A 45 -21.81 -7.36 13.43
C SER A 45 -20.56 -7.64 12.59
N ILE A 46 -19.48 -8.04 13.25
CA ILE A 46 -18.18 -8.25 12.60
C ILE A 46 -18.09 -9.73 12.20
N PRO A 47 -17.74 -10.07 10.94
CA PRO A 47 -17.52 -11.45 10.55
C PRO A 47 -16.35 -12.06 11.33
N GLY A 48 -16.47 -13.34 11.67
CA GLY A 48 -15.40 -14.08 12.33
C GLY A 48 -14.14 -14.20 11.45
N GLY A 49 -12.99 -14.40 12.09
CA GLY A 49 -11.75 -14.69 11.37
C GLY A 49 -11.73 -16.09 10.73
N PRO A 50 -10.64 -16.43 10.00
CA PRO A 50 -10.53 -17.69 9.24
C PRO A 50 -10.69 -18.98 10.06
N PHE A 51 -10.43 -18.89 11.37
CA PHE A 51 -10.48 -19.99 12.32
C PHE A 51 -11.74 -19.98 13.21
N HIS A 52 -12.78 -19.20 12.85
CA HIS A 52 -14.10 -19.24 13.51
C HIS A 52 -14.90 -20.47 13.06
N LYS A 53 -14.39 -21.67 13.35
CA LYS A 53 -15.00 -22.97 13.02
C LYS A 53 -15.04 -23.85 14.27
N THR A 54 -16.01 -24.74 14.37
CA THR A 54 -16.24 -25.59 15.56
C THR A 54 -15.36 -26.83 15.62
N SER A 55 -14.87 -27.33 14.48
CA SER A 55 -14.05 -28.54 14.40
C SER A 55 -12.84 -28.36 13.47
N LYS A 56 -11.84 -29.22 13.64
CA LYS A 56 -10.58 -29.22 12.84
C LYS A 56 -9.76 -27.93 12.96
N VAL A 57 -9.86 -27.22 14.08
CA VAL A 57 -9.09 -25.99 14.38
C VAL A 57 -8.14 -26.25 15.55
N TYR A 58 -7.13 -27.09 15.32
CA TYR A 58 -6.09 -27.33 16.32
C TYR A 58 -5.10 -26.16 16.31
N TYR A 59 -4.63 -25.73 17.49
CA TYR A 59 -3.67 -24.63 17.57
C TYR A 59 -2.30 -25.00 16.97
N TYR A 60 -1.87 -26.25 17.13
CA TYR A 60 -0.55 -26.70 16.68
C TYR A 60 -0.36 -26.64 15.15
N THR A 61 -1.43 -26.73 14.35
CA THR A 61 -1.34 -26.68 12.88
C THR A 61 -1.23 -25.25 12.34
N ARG A 62 -1.59 -24.23 13.12
CA ARG A 62 -1.60 -22.81 12.73
C ARG A 62 -0.51 -21.97 13.42
N ASP A 63 0.23 -22.57 14.36
CA ASP A 63 1.19 -21.83 15.17
C ASP A 63 2.48 -21.57 14.40
N ALA A 64 2.49 -20.46 13.64
CA ALA A 64 3.67 -20.01 12.92
C ALA A 64 4.87 -19.68 13.83
N ARG A 65 4.63 -19.39 15.13
CA ARG A 65 5.72 -19.06 16.08
C ARG A 65 6.64 -20.27 16.30
N ARG A 66 6.10 -21.48 16.21
CA ARG A 66 6.84 -22.75 16.36
C ARG A 66 7.40 -23.28 15.05
N LEU A 67 7.00 -22.72 13.90
CA LEU A 67 7.57 -23.07 12.59
C LEU A 67 8.90 -22.36 12.33
N VAL A 68 9.24 -21.33 13.12
CA VAL A 68 10.50 -20.61 12.97
C VAL A 68 11.65 -21.51 13.40
N THR A 69 12.49 -21.89 12.45
CA THR A 69 13.74 -22.61 12.68
C THR A 69 14.89 -21.61 12.89
N PRO A 70 15.96 -22.01 13.61
CA PRO A 70 17.18 -21.21 13.63
C PRO A 70 17.72 -20.98 12.21
N PRO A 71 18.44 -19.88 11.98
CA PRO A 71 18.99 -19.57 10.66
C PRO A 71 20.01 -20.63 10.23
N GLU A 72 20.02 -20.92 8.93
CA GLU A 72 21.00 -21.82 8.35
C GLU A 72 22.38 -21.13 8.27
N VAL A 73 23.41 -21.79 8.82
CA VAL A 73 24.76 -21.24 8.87
C VAL A 73 25.53 -21.68 7.61
N LEU A 74 25.63 -20.79 6.63
CA LEU A 74 26.27 -21.08 5.34
C LEU A 74 27.80 -21.11 5.40
N ALA A 75 28.40 -20.36 6.33
CA ALA A 75 29.83 -20.35 6.54
C ALA A 75 30.13 -20.13 8.02
N THR A 76 30.68 -21.16 8.68
CA THR A 76 31.39 -21.01 9.95
C THR A 76 32.87 -20.78 9.64
N ALA A 77 33.55 -19.94 10.41
CA ALA A 77 35.00 -19.85 10.33
C ALA A 77 35.57 -21.24 10.70
N LYS A 78 35.94 -22.03 9.68
CA LYS A 78 36.76 -23.23 9.91
C LYS A 78 38.05 -22.73 10.55
N MET A 79 38.34 -23.18 11.79
CA MET A 79 39.69 -23.06 12.33
C MET A 79 40.66 -23.59 11.28
N LEU A 80 41.61 -22.75 10.86
CA LEU A 80 42.73 -23.19 10.04
C LEU A 80 43.50 -24.22 10.87
N THR A 81 43.52 -25.48 10.44
CA THR A 81 44.53 -26.42 10.91
C THR A 81 45.90 -25.88 10.50
N ALA A 82 46.79 -25.72 11.47
CA ALA A 82 48.15 -25.26 11.23
C ALA A 82 48.89 -26.26 10.33
N GLY A 83 49.35 -25.78 9.17
CA GLY A 83 50.27 -26.51 8.27
C GLY A 83 49.57 -27.39 7.23
N GLY A 84 49.51 -26.91 5.99
CA GLY A 84 49.05 -27.70 4.85
C GLY A 84 48.83 -26.82 3.62
N SER A 85 49.89 -26.66 2.82
CA SER A 85 49.90 -25.91 1.57
C SER A 85 49.17 -26.65 0.45
N ASP A 86 47.84 -26.60 0.44
CA ASP A 86 47.05 -27.06 -0.70
C ASP A 86 46.03 -25.99 -1.10
N VAL A 87 46.53 -24.97 -1.81
CA VAL A 87 45.71 -24.04 -2.58
C VAL A 87 45.24 -24.79 -3.83
N ALA A 88 44.24 -25.66 -3.65
CA ALA A 88 43.54 -26.30 -4.76
C ALA A 88 42.86 -25.19 -5.58
N LYS A 89 43.35 -24.99 -6.81
CA LYS A 89 42.81 -24.05 -7.82
C LYS A 89 41.30 -24.27 -7.96
N LYS A 90 40.52 -23.39 -7.37
CA LYS A 90 39.07 -23.32 -7.57
C LYS A 90 38.84 -22.40 -8.77
N GLU A 91 38.24 -22.93 -9.84
CA GLU A 91 37.75 -22.15 -10.99
C GLU A 91 36.98 -20.90 -10.50
N PRO A 92 37.11 -19.74 -11.17
CA PRO A 92 36.46 -18.52 -10.72
C PRO A 92 34.94 -18.70 -10.71
N LEU A 93 34.33 -18.56 -9.52
CA LEU A 93 32.88 -18.61 -9.38
C LEU A 93 32.26 -17.44 -10.15
N LYS A 94 31.21 -17.73 -10.94
CA LYS A 94 30.41 -16.66 -11.57
C LYS A 94 29.82 -15.77 -10.48
N PRO A 95 29.86 -14.43 -10.62
CA PRO A 95 29.21 -13.55 -9.66
C PRO A 95 27.70 -13.80 -9.67
N VAL A 96 27.12 -14.01 -8.48
CA VAL A 96 25.69 -14.23 -8.31
C VAL A 96 25.08 -12.98 -7.68
N THR A 97 23.99 -12.48 -8.26
CA THR A 97 23.18 -11.41 -7.67
C THR A 97 22.12 -11.99 -6.73
N PRO A 98 21.73 -11.28 -5.64
CA PRO A 98 20.72 -11.79 -4.70
C PRO A 98 19.36 -12.12 -5.34
N ASN A 99 19.00 -11.38 -6.39
CA ASN A 99 17.77 -11.59 -7.14
C ASN A 99 18.04 -11.37 -8.64
N LYS A 100 17.07 -11.72 -9.48
CA LYS A 100 17.07 -11.38 -10.92
C LYS A 100 17.00 -9.85 -11.09
N VAL A 101 17.60 -9.35 -12.17
CA VAL A 101 17.49 -7.93 -12.56
C VAL A 101 16.01 -7.62 -12.84
N TYR A 102 15.49 -6.54 -12.26
CA TYR A 102 14.14 -6.06 -12.52
C TYR A 102 14.15 -5.21 -13.79
N ASP A 103 13.59 -5.77 -14.85
CA ASP A 103 13.31 -5.05 -16.09
C ASP A 103 11.83 -4.61 -16.04
N PRO A 104 11.51 -3.33 -15.75
CA PRO A 104 10.13 -2.88 -15.75
C PRO A 104 9.54 -3.07 -17.15
N PRO A 105 8.28 -3.52 -17.27
CA PRO A 105 7.61 -3.50 -18.57
C PRO A 105 7.58 -2.06 -19.06
N PHE A 106 8.12 -1.83 -20.26
CA PHE A 106 7.86 -0.59 -20.97
C PHE A 106 6.43 -0.68 -21.47
N GLU A 107 5.47 -0.25 -20.64
CA GLU A 107 4.11 -0.03 -21.09
C GLU A 107 4.13 1.24 -21.94
N ASP A 108 3.83 1.08 -23.24
CA ASP A 108 3.56 2.23 -24.09
C ASP A 108 2.47 3.07 -23.41
N PRO A 109 2.61 4.41 -23.36
CA PRO A 109 1.62 5.26 -22.70
C PRO A 109 0.23 4.96 -23.25
N PRO A 110 -0.82 4.91 -22.41
CA PRO A 110 -2.16 4.64 -22.87
C PRO A 110 -2.52 5.62 -23.98
N LYS A 111 -2.89 5.11 -25.15
CA LYS A 111 -3.33 5.94 -26.27
C LYS A 111 -4.45 6.86 -25.78
N ILE A 112 -4.21 8.17 -25.84
CA ILE A 112 -5.18 9.17 -25.42
C ILE A 112 -6.32 9.15 -26.46
N THR A 113 -7.44 8.54 -26.10
CA THR A 113 -8.67 8.56 -26.89
C THR A 113 -9.57 9.67 -26.38
N TYR A 114 -10.13 10.45 -27.30
CA TYR A 114 -11.15 11.45 -26.98
C TYR A 114 -12.46 11.07 -27.67
N LEU A 115 -13.57 11.31 -26.96
CA LEU A 115 -14.90 11.28 -27.55
C LEU A 115 -15.05 12.52 -28.42
N GLY A 116 -15.10 12.33 -29.73
CA GLY A 116 -15.39 13.40 -30.68
C GLY A 116 -16.81 13.94 -30.49
N LEU A 117 -17.09 15.11 -31.06
CA LEU A 117 -18.36 15.84 -30.94
C LEU A 117 -19.62 15.04 -31.39
N ASN A 118 -19.41 13.89 -32.06
CA ASN A 118 -20.45 12.99 -32.56
C ASN A 118 -20.35 11.58 -31.93
N ASP A 119 -19.80 11.46 -30.72
CA ASP A 119 -19.54 10.19 -30.02
C ASP A 119 -18.60 9.21 -30.76
N ASN A 120 -17.88 9.68 -31.78
CA ASN A 120 -16.87 8.90 -32.47
C ASN A 120 -15.57 8.90 -31.66
N VAL A 121 -15.04 7.72 -31.37
CA VAL A 121 -13.70 7.56 -30.78
C VAL A 121 -12.66 7.90 -31.85
N VAL A 122 -11.89 8.97 -31.64
CA VAL A 122 -10.80 9.35 -32.54
C VAL A 122 -9.47 9.10 -31.83
N GLU A 123 -8.61 8.30 -32.46
CA GLU A 123 -7.23 8.04 -32.01
C GLU A 123 -6.28 9.05 -32.67
N ILE A 124 -5.53 9.83 -31.88
CA ILE A 124 -4.39 10.60 -32.40
C ILE A 124 -3.20 9.64 -32.52
N LYS A 125 -2.61 9.59 -33.71
CA LYS A 125 -1.45 8.77 -34.04
C LYS A 125 -0.15 9.44 -33.63
#